data_AF-A0A942HSF5-F1
#
_entry.id   AF-A0A942HSF5-F1
#
_cell.length_a   1.000
_cell.length_b   1.000
_cell.length_c   1.000
_cell.angle_alpha   90.00
_cell.angle_beta   90.00
_cell.angle_gamma   90.00
#
_symmetry.space_group_name_H-M   'P 1'
#
loop_
_entity.id
_entity.type
_entity.pdbx_description
1 polymer ?
#
loop_
_entity_poly.entity_id
_entity_poly.type
_entity_poly.pdbx_seq_one_letter_code
_entity_poly.pdbx_strand_id
1 'polypeptide(L)'
;MKSCEPKNALGSFLLQIFANWYEPFFARRSRALCREHELAADQLSVSIVGGETTCNALIRTEIVGTYLSKKVSDTLRRSVVDHPEPFRDLYHFLRAEVSSKLEESQIQTTLLRAWKAHKEFDTHPSLSTRLKAIQPSRDWSNIDAVAKDFINLEPVVETPADFFFSKQIGEIRQTSFKLSCWQLAEPLMSFPCGICFPFRDVLSLSGCAFPFGMCFPFREMALPLIIAVAT
;
A
#
# COMPACT_ATOMS: atom_id res chain seq x y z
N MET A 1 28.51 -28.37 11.72
CA MET A 1 28.14 -27.25 10.82
C MET A 1 28.74 -27.54 9.45
N LYS A 2 27.94 -27.93 8.46
CA LYS A 2 28.42 -28.14 7.08
C LYS A 2 28.32 -26.81 6.35
N SER A 3 29.47 -26.33 5.87
CA SER A 3 29.63 -25.12 5.06
C SER A 3 28.76 -25.20 3.79
N CYS A 4 28.02 -24.13 3.49
CA CYS A 4 27.26 -24.00 2.26
C CYS A 4 28.21 -23.85 1.07
N GLU A 5 28.17 -24.84 0.18
CA GLU A 5 28.75 -24.84 -1.15
C GLU A 5 28.23 -23.64 -1.98
N PRO A 6 29.07 -22.88 -2.70
CA PRO A 6 28.63 -21.74 -3.50
C PRO A 6 28.00 -22.25 -4.81
N LYS A 7 26.71 -22.56 -4.78
CA LYS A 7 25.98 -23.00 -5.98
C LYS A 7 25.77 -21.81 -6.92
N ASN A 8 26.55 -21.79 -8.01
CA ASN A 8 26.36 -21.03 -9.26
C ASN A 8 26.63 -19.50 -9.24
N ALA A 9 27.83 -19.11 -8.78
CA ALA A 9 28.31 -17.72 -8.83
C ALA A 9 28.29 -17.07 -10.25
N LEU A 10 28.50 -17.86 -11.31
CA LEU A 10 28.42 -17.39 -12.70
C LEU A 10 26.98 -17.06 -13.11
N GLY A 11 26.02 -17.89 -12.70
CA GLY A 11 24.60 -17.66 -12.99
C GLY A 11 24.09 -16.39 -12.29
N SER A 12 24.44 -16.20 -11.02
CA SER A 12 24.12 -14.95 -10.29
C SER A 12 24.77 -13.73 -10.92
N PHE A 13 26.02 -13.85 -11.39
CA PHE A 13 26.72 -12.75 -12.04
C PHE A 13 26.05 -12.33 -13.37
N LEU A 14 25.69 -13.29 -14.23
CA LEU A 14 24.98 -13.02 -15.48
C LEU A 14 23.59 -12.40 -15.24
N LEU A 15 22.85 -12.93 -14.26
CA LEU A 15 21.57 -12.36 -13.86
C LEU A 15 21.70 -10.93 -13.31
N GLN A 16 22.78 -10.64 -12.59
CA GLN A 16 23.04 -9.29 -12.07
C GLN A 16 23.35 -8.31 -13.21
N ILE A 17 24.15 -8.70 -14.20
CA ILE A 17 24.40 -7.87 -15.39
C ILE A 17 23.08 -7.58 -16.10
N PHE A 18 22.27 -8.61 -16.36
CA PHE A 18 20.97 -8.45 -17.00
C PHE A 18 20.05 -7.54 -16.18
N ALA A 19 19.93 -7.79 -14.86
CA ALA A 19 19.06 -7.00 -13.99
C ALA A 19 19.49 -5.52 -13.95
N ASN A 20 20.79 -5.24 -13.81
CA ASN A 20 21.31 -3.87 -13.77
C ASN A 20 21.07 -3.10 -15.09
N TRP A 21 21.00 -3.80 -16.22
CA TRP A 21 20.69 -3.20 -17.52
C TRP A 21 19.17 -3.07 -17.76
N TYR A 22 18.41 -4.13 -17.47
CA TYR A 22 16.99 -4.23 -17.82
C TYR A 22 16.07 -3.56 -16.79
N GLU A 23 16.35 -3.68 -15.49
CA GLU A 23 15.55 -3.10 -14.40
C GLU A 23 15.28 -1.60 -14.61
N PRO A 24 16.27 -0.73 -14.88
CA PRO A 24 16.00 0.70 -14.99
C PRO A 24 15.14 1.06 -16.21
N PHE A 25 15.23 0.26 -17.28
CA PHE A 25 14.39 0.43 -18.47
C PHE A 25 12.94 -0.01 -18.20
N PHE A 26 12.78 -1.19 -17.60
CA PHE A 26 11.49 -1.75 -17.24
C PHE A 26 10.79 -0.86 -16.21
N ALA A 27 11.49 -0.49 -15.14
CA ALA A 27 10.97 0.31 -14.04
C ALA A 27 10.48 1.69 -14.50
N ARG A 28 11.19 2.38 -15.42
CA ARG A 28 10.70 3.65 -15.98
C ARG A 28 9.36 3.50 -16.71
N ARG A 29 9.20 2.44 -17.50
CA ARG A 29 7.96 2.19 -18.25
C ARG A 29 6.81 1.75 -17.36
N SER A 30 7.07 0.78 -16.47
CA SER A 30 6.04 0.28 -15.56
C SER A 30 5.56 1.37 -14.60
N ARG A 31 6.45 2.21 -14.06
CA ARG A 31 6.07 3.36 -13.22
C ARG A 31 5.23 4.39 -13.97
N ALA A 32 5.56 4.70 -15.22
CA ALA A 32 4.74 5.60 -16.04
C ALA A 32 3.33 5.04 -16.23
N LEU A 33 3.22 3.74 -16.54
CA LEU A 33 1.93 3.06 -16.67
C LEU A 33 1.13 3.05 -15.36
N CYS A 34 1.79 2.81 -14.21
CA CYS A 34 1.14 2.88 -12.91
C CYS A 34 0.55 4.27 -12.63
N ARG A 35 1.26 5.34 -13.00
CA ARG A 35 0.76 6.71 -12.83
C ARG A 35 -0.49 6.99 -13.66
N GLU A 36 -0.53 6.51 -14.91
CA GLU A 36 -1.73 6.60 -15.75
C GLU A 36 -2.90 5.82 -15.15
N HIS A 37 -2.65 4.62 -14.61
CA HIS A 37 -3.70 3.83 -13.95
C HIS A 37 -4.25 4.52 -12.69
N GLU A 38 -3.41 5.18 -11.89
CA GLU A 38 -3.86 5.97 -10.74
C GLU A 38 -4.76 7.14 -11.17
N LEU A 39 -4.36 7.87 -12.21
CA LEU A 39 -5.18 8.98 -12.73
C LEU A 39 -6.50 8.48 -13.32
N ALA A 40 -6.49 7.35 -14.03
CA ALA A 40 -7.71 6.74 -14.56
C ALA A 40 -8.64 6.25 -13.43
N ALA A 41 -8.09 5.68 -12.36
CA ALA A 41 -8.83 5.29 -11.17
C ALA A 41 -9.46 6.49 -10.46
N ASP A 42 -8.73 7.61 -10.36
CA ASP A 42 -9.25 8.86 -9.83
C ASP A 42 -10.42 9.37 -10.66
N GLN A 43 -10.31 9.39 -11.99
CA GLN A 43 -11.41 9.81 -12.87
C GLN A 43 -12.63 8.90 -12.78
N LEU A 44 -12.43 7.59 -12.59
CA LEU A 44 -13.51 6.66 -12.32
C LEU A 44 -14.19 6.95 -10.97
N SER A 45 -13.42 7.28 -9.93
CA SER A 45 -13.99 7.72 -8.65
C SER A 45 -14.83 9.00 -8.83
N VAL A 46 -14.33 9.96 -9.61
CA VAL A 46 -15.05 11.21 -9.91
C VAL A 46 -16.40 10.94 -10.58
N SER A 47 -16.46 9.98 -11.52
CA SER A 47 -17.72 9.67 -12.21
C SER A 47 -18.76 8.97 -11.32
N ILE A 48 -18.32 8.33 -10.23
CA ILE A 48 -19.20 7.61 -9.29
C ILE A 48 -19.64 8.51 -8.12
N VAL A 49 -18.71 9.22 -7.47
CA VAL A 49 -18.97 9.96 -6.21
C VAL A 49 -18.79 11.47 -6.33
N GLY A 50 -18.32 11.97 -7.48
CA GLY A 50 -18.05 13.37 -7.72
C GLY A 50 -16.62 13.82 -7.37
N GLY A 51 -16.23 14.98 -7.92
CA GLY A 51 -14.88 15.55 -7.79
C GLY A 51 -14.53 15.95 -6.36
N GLU A 52 -15.44 16.62 -5.65
CA GLU A 52 -15.20 17.08 -4.28
C GLU A 52 -14.98 15.92 -3.32
N THR A 53 -15.88 14.93 -3.32
CA THR A 53 -15.76 13.71 -2.50
C THR A 53 -14.47 12.95 -2.80
N THR A 54 -14.12 12.81 -4.09
CA THR A 54 -12.87 12.13 -4.50
C THR A 54 -11.64 12.87 -3.98
N CYS A 55 -11.57 14.19 -4.15
CA CYS A 55 -10.47 15.00 -3.62
C CYS A 55 -10.36 14.91 -2.09
N ASN A 56 -11.49 14.99 -1.39
CA ASN A 56 -11.52 14.89 0.08
C ASN A 56 -11.05 13.50 0.56
N ALA A 57 -11.43 12.42 -0.13
CA ALA A 57 -10.97 11.07 0.15
C ALA A 57 -9.46 10.91 -0.09
N LEU A 58 -8.92 11.48 -1.17
CA LEU A 58 -7.48 11.47 -1.45
C LEU A 58 -6.69 12.23 -0.38
N ILE A 59 -7.13 13.44 -0.03
CA ILE A 59 -6.51 14.26 1.02
C ILE A 59 -6.53 13.50 2.36
N ARG A 60 -7.67 12.90 2.72
CA ARG A 60 -7.80 12.12 3.95
C ARG A 60 -6.85 10.93 3.97
N THR A 61 -6.76 10.20 2.86
CA THR A 61 -5.89 9.02 2.73
C THR A 61 -4.42 9.41 2.89
N GLU A 62 -4.00 10.54 2.31
CA GLU A 62 -2.63 11.03 2.45
C GLU A 62 -2.30 11.42 3.91
N ILE A 63 -3.19 12.21 4.54
CA ILE A 63 -2.98 12.70 5.91
C ILE A 63 -3.00 11.55 6.91
N VAL A 64 -4.08 10.77 6.92
CA VAL A 64 -4.29 9.68 7.87
C VAL A 64 -3.30 8.55 7.60
N GLY A 65 -3.05 8.22 6.33
CA GLY A 65 -2.07 7.20 5.94
C GLY A 65 -0.65 7.55 6.38
N THR A 66 -0.21 8.81 6.18
CA THR A 66 1.11 9.27 6.64
C THR A 66 1.21 9.23 8.16
N TYR A 67 0.17 9.70 8.86
CA TYR A 67 0.11 9.66 10.32
C TYR A 67 0.21 8.24 10.86
N LEU A 68 -0.64 7.33 10.37
CA LEU A 68 -0.67 5.94 10.79
C LEU A 68 0.64 5.23 10.47
N SER A 69 1.19 5.42 9.26
CA SER A 69 2.46 4.79 8.89
C SER A 69 3.58 5.19 9.86
N LYS A 70 3.65 6.47 10.26
CA LYS A 70 4.64 6.94 11.23
C LYS A 70 4.37 6.34 12.62
N LYS A 71 3.13 6.47 13.10
CA LYS A 71 2.72 6.01 14.43
C LYS A 71 2.96 4.51 14.62
N VAL A 72 2.52 3.69 13.66
CA VAL A 72 2.70 2.24 13.65
C VAL A 72 4.17 1.88 13.62
N SER A 73 4.97 2.52 12.74
CA SER A 73 6.41 2.26 12.68
C SER A 73 7.11 2.58 13.99
N ASP A 74 6.73 3.68 14.64
CA ASP A 74 7.29 4.09 15.94
C ASP A 74 6.88 3.15 17.07
N THR A 75 5.62 2.73 17.12
CA THR A 75 5.13 1.76 18.10
C THR A 75 5.79 0.40 17.91
N LEU A 76 5.83 -0.12 16.67
CA LEU A 76 6.46 -1.40 16.37
C LEU A 76 7.94 -1.40 16.75
N ARG A 77 8.68 -0.35 16.36
CA ARG A 77 10.10 -0.23 16.68
C ARG A 77 10.37 -0.24 18.19
N ARG A 78 9.53 0.41 19.00
CA ARG A 78 9.64 0.37 20.47
C ARG A 78 9.28 -1.01 21.00
N SER A 79 8.19 -1.61 20.51
CA SER A 79 7.72 -2.91 20.98
C SER A 79 8.72 -4.04 20.73
N VAL A 80 9.50 -3.99 19.65
CA VAL A 80 10.54 -5.01 19.34
C VAL A 80 11.67 -4.99 20.37
N VAL A 81 11.93 -3.85 21.02
CA VAL A 81 12.94 -3.76 22.08
C VAL A 81 12.47 -4.46 23.35
N ASP A 82 11.19 -4.30 23.69
CA ASP A 82 10.62 -4.77 24.96
C ASP A 82 9.99 -6.18 24.86
N HIS A 83 9.60 -6.60 23.66
CA HIS A 83 8.87 -7.84 23.39
C HIS A 83 9.36 -8.50 22.08
N PRO A 84 10.04 -9.67 22.15
CA PRO A 84 10.49 -10.39 20.96
C PRO A 84 9.34 -11.09 20.20
N GLU A 85 8.15 -11.13 20.79
CA GLU A 85 6.94 -11.71 20.22
C GLU A 85 6.21 -10.71 19.31
N PRO A 86 5.50 -11.16 18.26
CA PRO A 86 4.74 -10.29 17.38
C PRO A 86 3.64 -9.52 18.12
N PHE A 87 3.41 -8.27 17.71
CA PHE A 87 2.45 -7.35 18.32
C PHE A 87 1.00 -7.85 18.11
N ARG A 88 0.48 -8.62 19.08
CA ARG A 88 -0.81 -9.34 19.00
C ARG A 88 -2.01 -8.44 18.70
N ASP A 89 -2.02 -7.21 19.20
CA ASP A 89 -3.17 -6.31 19.12
C ASP A 89 -3.04 -5.22 18.04
N LEU A 90 -2.24 -5.47 16.99
CA LEU A 90 -1.97 -4.48 15.93
C LEU A 90 -3.25 -3.89 15.32
N TYR A 91 -4.24 -4.72 15.03
CA TYR A 91 -5.48 -4.27 14.39
C TYR A 91 -6.38 -3.46 15.32
N HIS A 92 -6.39 -3.78 16.62
CA HIS A 92 -7.10 -2.98 17.63
C HIS A 92 -6.43 -1.61 17.80
N PHE A 93 -5.10 -1.59 17.86
CA PHE A 93 -4.32 -0.37 17.89
C PHE A 93 -4.56 0.50 16.63
N LEU A 94 -4.46 -0.09 15.44
CA LEU A 94 -4.72 0.60 14.17
C LEU A 94 -6.11 1.22 14.14
N ARG A 95 -7.14 0.49 14.58
CA ARG A 95 -8.51 1.00 14.64
C ARG A 95 -8.63 2.21 15.54
N ALA A 96 -8.04 2.17 16.74
CA ALA A 96 -8.06 3.29 17.67
C ALA A 96 -7.36 4.53 17.09
N GLU A 97 -6.22 4.33 16.43
CA GLU A 97 -5.44 5.43 15.85
C GLU A 97 -6.09 6.01 14.58
N VAL A 98 -6.79 5.22 13.76
CA VAL A 98 -7.52 5.72 12.58
C VAL A 98 -8.60 6.72 12.99
N SER A 99 -9.26 6.48 14.12
CA SER A 99 -10.30 7.35 14.67
C SER A 99 -9.75 8.49 15.55
N SER A 100 -8.43 8.57 15.72
CA SER A 100 -7.82 9.60 16.56
C SER A 100 -7.90 10.98 15.91
N LYS A 101 -8.08 12.02 16.72
CA LYS A 101 -8.07 13.40 16.25
C LYS A 101 -6.63 13.81 15.96
N LEU A 102 -6.36 14.27 14.74
CA LEU A 102 -5.07 14.83 14.38
C LEU A 102 -5.00 16.31 14.77
N GLU A 103 -3.81 16.74 15.19
CA GLU A 103 -3.51 18.14 15.44
C GLU A 103 -3.44 18.94 14.12
N GLU A 104 -3.94 20.17 14.11
CA GLU A 104 -3.95 21.03 12.92
C GLU A 104 -2.54 21.25 12.34
N SER A 105 -1.55 21.45 13.21
CA SER A 105 -0.14 21.61 12.80
C SER A 105 0.41 20.37 12.08
N GLN A 106 -0.04 19.17 12.47
CA GLN A 106 0.35 17.91 11.81
C GLN A 106 -0.29 17.78 10.43
N ILE A 107 -1.56 18.18 10.30
CA ILE A 107 -2.29 18.19 9.03
C ILE A 107 -1.58 19.12 8.04
N GLN A 108 -1.33 20.37 8.43
CA GLN A 108 -0.66 21.37 7.57
C GLN A 108 0.75 20.90 7.15
N THR A 109 1.54 20.39 8.09
CA THR A 109 2.90 19.91 7.80
C THR A 109 2.88 18.72 6.82
N THR A 110 1.91 17.82 6.99
CA THR A 110 1.77 16.63 6.13
C THR A 110 1.34 17.04 4.73
N LEU A 111 0.33 17.91 4.61
CA LEU A 111 -0.12 18.44 3.33
C LEU A 111 0.98 19.20 2.59
N LEU A 112 1.70 20.08 3.28
CA LEU A 112 2.80 20.83 2.68
C LEU A 112 3.89 19.89 2.15
N ARG A 113 4.20 18.81 2.88
CA ARG A 113 5.16 17.80 2.44
C ARG A 113 4.64 17.03 1.23
N ALA A 114 3.39 16.54 1.28
CA ALA A 114 2.78 15.80 0.19
C ALA A 114 2.66 16.65 -1.09
N TRP A 115 2.40 17.95 -0.93
CA TRP A 115 2.31 18.90 -2.04
C TRP A 115 3.65 19.10 -2.75
N LYS A 116 4.73 19.26 -1.97
CA LYS A 116 6.11 19.47 -2.47
C LYS A 116 6.78 18.18 -2.92
N ALA A 117 6.27 17.02 -2.52
CA ALA A 117 6.85 15.74 -2.87
C ALA A 117 6.68 15.47 -4.37
N HIS A 118 7.73 15.74 -5.14
CA HIS A 118 7.89 15.17 -6.48
C HIS A 118 8.94 14.07 -6.40
N LYS A 119 8.50 12.83 -6.64
CA LYS A 119 9.38 11.67 -6.62
C LYS A 119 9.33 11.01 -7.99
N GLU A 120 10.31 11.31 -8.82
CA GLU A 120 10.42 10.78 -10.19
C GLU A 120 10.35 9.24 -10.24
N PHE A 121 10.89 8.60 -9.20
CA PHE A 121 10.96 7.15 -9.04
C PHE A 121 9.75 6.53 -8.32
N ASP A 122 8.74 7.32 -7.98
CA ASP A 122 7.52 6.82 -7.34
C ASP A 122 6.58 6.20 -8.37
N THR A 123 5.90 5.13 -7.95
CA THR A 123 4.86 4.45 -8.74
C THR A 123 3.57 5.27 -8.79
N HIS A 124 3.39 6.22 -7.87
CA HIS A 124 2.19 7.04 -7.79
C HIS A 124 2.48 8.50 -8.17
N PRO A 125 1.53 9.21 -8.80
CA PRO A 125 1.62 10.66 -8.98
C PRO A 125 1.56 11.37 -7.62
N SER A 126 2.16 12.55 -7.50
CA SER A 126 2.03 13.36 -6.28
C SER A 126 0.59 13.75 -6.01
N LEU A 127 0.26 14.00 -4.74
CA LEU A 127 -1.08 14.50 -4.35
C LEU A 127 -1.47 15.73 -5.17
N SER A 128 -0.52 16.65 -5.38
CA SER A 128 -0.72 17.87 -6.16
C SER A 128 -1.09 17.61 -7.62
N THR A 129 -0.48 16.61 -8.26
CA THR A 129 -0.81 16.22 -9.64
C THR A 129 -2.20 15.62 -9.72
N ARG A 130 -2.57 14.73 -8.79
CA ARG A 130 -3.89 14.07 -8.76
C ARG A 130 -5.02 15.07 -8.54
N LEU A 131 -4.88 15.94 -7.54
CA LEU A 131 -5.90 16.96 -7.23
C LEU A 131 -6.12 17.94 -8.40
N LYS A 132 -5.04 18.35 -9.08
CA LYS A 132 -5.14 19.21 -10.28
C LYS A 132 -5.78 18.48 -11.46
N ALA A 133 -5.56 17.18 -11.62
CA ALA A 133 -6.20 16.39 -12.68
C ALA A 133 -7.71 16.25 -12.45
N ILE A 134 -8.15 16.18 -11.20
CA ILE A 134 -9.58 16.07 -10.85
C ILE A 134 -10.28 17.44 -10.91
N GLN A 135 -9.68 18.48 -10.32
CA GLN A 135 -10.24 19.84 -10.27
C GLN A 135 -9.18 20.87 -10.69
N PRO A 136 -8.99 21.09 -12.00
CA PRO A 136 -7.96 22.00 -12.52
C PRO A 136 -8.27 23.47 -12.25
N SER A 137 -9.54 23.83 -12.03
CA SER A 137 -9.98 25.21 -11.76
C SER A 137 -9.82 25.65 -10.30
N ARG A 138 -9.65 24.71 -9.37
CA ARG A 138 -9.48 25.02 -7.94
C ARG A 138 -8.02 25.41 -7.67
N ASP A 139 -7.83 26.50 -6.94
CA ASP A 139 -6.51 26.86 -6.45
C ASP A 139 -6.12 25.98 -5.25
N TRP A 140 -5.37 24.93 -5.55
CA TRP A 140 -4.84 24.00 -4.56
C TRP A 140 -3.53 24.46 -3.91
N SER A 141 -2.96 25.59 -4.34
CA SER A 141 -1.69 26.09 -3.81
C SER A 141 -1.82 26.70 -2.41
N ASN A 142 -3.03 27.12 -2.04
CA ASN A 142 -3.36 27.61 -0.71
C ASN A 142 -3.57 26.44 0.29
N ILE A 143 -2.45 25.90 0.79
CA ILE A 143 -2.45 24.74 1.70
C ILE A 143 -3.21 25.02 3.01
N ASP A 144 -3.18 26.27 3.50
CA ASP A 144 -3.87 26.63 4.74
C ASP A 144 -5.39 26.57 4.56
N ALA A 145 -5.91 27.00 3.41
CA ALA A 145 -7.32 26.85 3.07
C ALA A 145 -7.71 25.37 2.95
N VAL A 146 -6.90 24.56 2.26
CA VAL A 146 -7.15 23.11 2.12
C VAL A 146 -7.12 22.40 3.47
N ALA A 147 -6.21 22.78 4.37
CA ALA A 147 -6.13 22.22 5.71
C ALA A 147 -7.38 22.58 6.55
N LYS A 148 -7.84 23.84 6.47
CA LYS A 148 -9.09 24.27 7.13
C LYS A 148 -10.31 23.53 6.60
N ASP A 149 -10.41 23.38 5.27
CA ASP A 149 -11.48 22.61 4.64
C ASP A 149 -11.49 21.19 5.19
N PHE A 150 -10.32 20.53 5.26
CA PHE A 150 -10.18 19.18 5.80
C PHE A 150 -10.58 19.07 7.28
N ILE A 151 -10.17 20.02 8.11
CA ILE A 151 -10.51 20.03 9.55
C ILE A 151 -12.01 20.19 9.77
N ASN A 152 -12.68 20.94 8.89
CA ASN A 152 -14.11 21.16 8.92
C ASN A 152 -14.92 20.04 8.26
N LEU A 153 -14.27 19.04 7.64
CA LEU A 153 -14.98 17.89 7.12
C LEU A 153 -15.59 17.09 8.26
N GLU A 154 -16.86 16.73 8.09
CA GLU A 154 -17.53 15.82 9.01
C GLU A 154 -16.73 14.53 9.17
N PRO A 155 -16.61 14.01 10.41
CA PRO A 155 -15.96 12.75 10.65
C PRO A 155 -16.71 11.63 9.90
N VAL A 156 -15.97 10.68 9.36
CA VAL A 156 -16.58 9.51 8.71
C VAL A 156 -17.22 8.65 9.81
N VAL A 157 -18.54 8.70 9.90
CA VAL A 157 -19.33 7.97 10.90
C VAL A 157 -19.47 6.49 10.52
N GLU A 158 -19.65 6.21 9.23
CA GLU A 158 -19.81 4.86 8.69
C GLU A 158 -18.97 4.73 7.42
N THR A 159 -18.11 3.71 7.37
CA THR A 159 -17.37 3.40 6.14
C THR A 159 -18.22 2.53 5.22
N PRO A 160 -17.98 2.52 3.89
CA PRO A 160 -18.63 1.56 3.00
C PRO A 160 -18.43 0.10 3.47
N ALA A 161 -17.29 -0.19 4.09
CA ALA A 161 -17.05 -1.51 4.66
C ALA A 161 -17.96 -1.80 5.86
N ASP A 162 -18.21 -0.82 6.73
CA ASP A 162 -19.19 -0.97 7.82
C ASP A 162 -20.60 -1.14 7.25
N PHE A 163 -21.00 -0.34 6.25
CA PHE A 163 -22.33 -0.43 5.64
C PHE A 163 -22.57 -1.80 4.96
N PHE A 164 -21.65 -2.24 4.09
CA PHE A 164 -21.83 -3.47 3.30
C PHE A 164 -21.47 -4.74 4.07
N PHE A 165 -20.53 -4.68 5.01
CA PHE A 165 -20.00 -5.85 5.71
C PHE A 165 -20.27 -5.85 7.22
N SER A 166 -21.11 -4.96 7.76
CA SER A 166 -21.42 -4.91 9.21
C SER A 166 -21.76 -6.26 9.81
N LYS A 167 -22.57 -7.07 9.12
CA LYS A 167 -22.98 -8.41 9.57
C LYS A 167 -21.80 -9.37 9.64
N GLN A 168 -21.04 -9.49 8.55
CA GLN A 168 -19.87 -10.39 8.47
C GLN A 168 -18.77 -9.94 9.44
N ILE A 169 -18.53 -8.62 9.56
CA ILE A 169 -17.60 -8.04 10.53
C ILE A 169 -18.06 -8.33 11.96
N GLY A 170 -19.36 -8.26 12.24
CA GLY A 170 -19.94 -8.62 13.53
C GLY A 170 -19.69 -10.09 13.91
N GLU A 171 -19.90 -11.01 12.96
CA GLU A 171 -19.66 -12.44 13.13
C GLU A 171 -18.17 -12.76 13.37
N ILE A 172 -17.26 -12.12 12.62
CA ILE A 172 -15.81 -12.23 12.82
C ILE A 172 -15.40 -11.67 14.19
N ARG A 173 -15.96 -10.54 14.62
CA ARG A 173 -15.67 -9.94 15.93
C ARG A 173 -16.09 -10.87 17.08
N GLN A 174 -17.26 -11.51 16.98
CA GLN A 174 -17.75 -12.43 18.01
C GLN A 174 -16.93 -13.74 18.09
N THR A 175 -16.46 -14.24 16.95
CA THR A 175 -15.63 -15.45 16.89
C THR A 175 -14.22 -15.22 17.43
N SER A 176 -13.58 -14.08 17.12
CA SER A 176 -12.29 -13.70 17.70
C SER A 176 -12.35 -13.50 19.22
N PHE A 177 -13.45 -12.98 19.76
CA PHE A 177 -13.64 -12.84 21.21
C PHE A 177 -13.88 -14.18 21.93
N LYS A 178 -14.50 -15.15 21.26
CA LYS A 178 -14.61 -16.52 21.79
C LYS A 178 -13.26 -17.24 21.83
N LEU A 179 -12.35 -16.95 20.89
CA LEU A 179 -11.00 -17.53 20.88
C LEU A 179 -10.10 -16.99 22.01
N SER A 180 -10.31 -15.76 22.49
CA SER A 180 -9.60 -15.23 23.67
C SER A 180 -10.12 -15.79 25.01
N CYS A 181 -11.27 -16.46 25.02
CA CYS A 181 -11.84 -17.11 26.21
C CYS A 181 -11.50 -18.61 26.32
N TRP A 182 -10.72 -19.18 25.39
CA TRP A 182 -10.19 -20.54 25.54
C TRP A 182 -8.95 -20.53 26.43
N GLN A 183 -9.18 -20.53 27.74
CA GLN A 183 -8.24 -21.07 28.70
C GLN A 183 -8.44 -22.59 28.81
N LEU A 184 -7.32 -23.32 28.72
CA LEU A 184 -7.05 -24.61 29.37
C LEU A 184 -7.79 -25.84 28.83
N ALA A 185 -7.25 -26.47 27.77
CA ALA A 185 -6.94 -27.90 27.74
C ALA A 185 -6.41 -28.32 26.35
N GLU A 186 -5.36 -29.14 26.38
CA GLU A 186 -4.81 -30.02 25.32
C GLU A 186 -3.77 -29.42 24.34
N PRO A 187 -2.59 -30.08 24.20
CA PRO A 187 -1.53 -29.71 23.27
C PRO A 187 -1.68 -30.42 21.91
N LEU A 188 -0.94 -29.94 20.91
CA LEU A 188 -0.71 -30.49 19.56
C LEU A 188 -1.69 -30.02 18.48
N MET A 189 -1.24 -29.11 17.62
CA MET A 189 -0.68 -29.45 16.31
C MET A 189 -0.30 -28.16 15.56
N SER A 190 0.94 -28.14 15.12
CA SER A 190 1.58 -27.10 14.33
C SER A 190 0.86 -26.89 13.01
N PHE A 191 0.36 -25.69 12.74
CA PHE A 191 -0.06 -25.27 11.40
C PHE A 191 0.92 -24.21 10.85
N PRO A 192 1.40 -24.36 9.60
CA PRO A 192 2.38 -23.46 9.02
C PRO A 192 1.71 -22.16 8.57
N CYS A 193 2.10 -21.05 9.20
CA CYS A 193 1.78 -19.69 8.76
C CYS A 193 2.68 -19.32 7.59
N GLY A 194 2.11 -18.86 6.47
CA GLY A 194 2.94 -18.42 5.35
C GLY A 194 2.15 -17.88 4.16
N ILE A 195 1.58 -16.68 4.27
CA ILE A 195 1.35 -15.80 3.12
C ILE A 195 1.63 -14.35 3.55
N CYS A 196 2.88 -13.92 3.42
CA CYS A 196 3.27 -12.51 3.39
C CYS A 196 3.44 -12.11 1.92
N PHE A 197 2.69 -11.11 1.45
CA PHE A 197 2.94 -10.44 0.17
C PHE A 197 4.04 -9.38 0.35
N PRO A 198 5.16 -9.41 -0.39
CA PRO A 198 6.20 -8.38 -0.31
C PRO A 198 6.22 -7.55 -1.59
N PHE A 199 5.70 -6.32 -1.55
CA PHE A 199 6.11 -5.29 -2.50
C PHE A 199 6.13 -3.95 -1.77
N ARG A 200 7.16 -3.72 -0.95
CA ARG A 200 7.47 -2.37 -0.47
C ARG A 200 8.96 -2.02 -0.41
N ASP A 201 9.87 -2.97 -0.59
CA ASP A 201 11.30 -2.65 -0.57
C ASP A 201 11.92 -2.83 -1.96
N VAL A 202 12.55 -1.75 -2.42
CA VAL A 202 13.45 -1.75 -3.57
C VAL A 202 14.51 -2.82 -3.32
N LEU A 203 14.51 -3.87 -4.15
CA LEU A 203 15.45 -4.97 -4.06
C LEU A 203 16.87 -4.46 -4.33
N SER A 204 17.60 -4.18 -3.25
CA SER A 204 19.05 -4.25 -3.26
C SER A 204 19.42 -5.72 -3.39
N LEU A 205 19.78 -6.15 -4.60
CA LEU A 205 20.21 -7.52 -4.92
C LEU A 205 21.64 -7.78 -4.45
N SER A 206 21.85 -7.67 -3.14
CA SER A 206 23.04 -8.18 -2.46
C SER A 206 22.60 -9.18 -1.40
N GLY A 207 22.62 -10.46 -1.76
CA GLY A 207 22.91 -11.51 -0.79
C GLY A 207 21.76 -12.29 -0.15
N CYS A 208 20.70 -12.67 -0.86
CA CYS A 208 19.82 -13.77 -0.43
C CYS A 208 19.21 -14.53 -1.62
N ALA A 209 19.19 -15.86 -1.54
CA ALA A 209 18.68 -16.77 -2.57
C ALA A 209 17.14 -16.72 -2.68
N PHE A 210 16.64 -16.66 -3.92
CA PHE A 210 15.20 -16.71 -4.24
C PHE A 210 14.65 -18.14 -4.11
N PRO A 211 13.51 -18.36 -3.41
CA PRO A 211 12.73 -19.58 -3.57
C PRO A 211 11.80 -19.41 -4.78
N PHE A 212 12.14 -20.02 -5.92
CA PHE A 212 11.23 -20.14 -7.06
C PHE A 212 10.19 -21.23 -6.77
N GLY A 213 8.94 -20.81 -6.63
CA GLY A 213 7.78 -21.70 -6.50
C GLY A 213 6.53 -20.98 -7.00
N MET A 214 6.49 -20.63 -8.28
CA MET A 214 5.24 -20.20 -8.93
C MET A 214 5.02 -21.03 -10.19
N CYS A 215 4.04 -21.93 -10.13
CA CYS A 215 3.39 -22.49 -11.31
C CYS A 215 2.69 -21.36 -12.07
N PHE A 216 3.19 -21.01 -13.25
CA PHE A 216 2.43 -20.23 -14.22
C PHE A 216 1.46 -21.15 -14.95
N PRO A 217 0.13 -20.90 -14.97
CA PRO A 217 -0.76 -21.57 -15.89
C PRO A 217 -0.60 -20.91 -17.26
N PHE A 218 0.34 -21.40 -18.07
CA PHE A 218 0.31 -21.16 -19.52
C PHE A 218 -0.77 -22.09 -20.10
N ARG A 219 -1.99 -21.57 -20.26
CA ARG A 219 -2.98 -22.21 -21.13
C ARG A 219 -2.89 -21.55 -22.50
N GLU A 220 -2.58 -22.37 -23.49
CA GLU A 220 -2.51 -22.05 -24.91
C GLU A 220 -3.64 -21.12 -25.37
N MET A 221 -3.27 -19.99 -25.96
CA MET A 221 -4.10 -19.35 -26.98
C MET A 221 -3.21 -19.10 -28.19
N ALA A 222 -3.23 -20.07 -29.10
CA ALA A 222 -2.81 -19.88 -30.46
C ALA A 222 -3.77 -18.90 -31.14
N LEU A 223 -3.24 -17.83 -31.72
CA LEU A 223 -3.91 -17.07 -32.76
C LEU A 223 -2.88 -16.65 -33.82
N PRO A 224 -3.12 -16.97 -35.10
CA PRO A 224 -2.13 -16.81 -36.16
C PRO A 224 -2.00 -15.34 -36.57
N LEU A 225 -0.75 -14.98 -36.83
CA LEU A 225 -0.30 -13.75 -37.46
C LEU A 225 -0.98 -13.60 -38.85
N ILE A 226 -1.89 -12.65 -39.02
CA ILE A 226 -2.28 -12.16 -40.35
C ILE A 226 -1.71 -10.75 -40.50
N ILE A 227 -0.63 -10.67 -41.26
CA ILE A 227 -0.08 -9.43 -41.79
C ILE A 227 -1.00 -9.02 -42.94
N ALA A 228 -1.74 -7.92 -42.79
CA ALA A 228 -2.35 -7.21 -43.90
C ALA A 228 -1.49 -5.98 -44.21
N VAL A 229 -0.78 -6.04 -45.33
CA VAL A 229 -0.13 -4.88 -45.97
C VAL A 229 -1.18 -4.16 -46.81
N ALA A 230 -1.43 -2.89 -46.51
CA ALA A 230 -2.03 -1.84 -47.35
C ALA A 230 -2.00 -0.56 -46.51
N THR A 231 -1.42 0.58 -46.88
CA THR A 231 -0.95 1.16 -48.14
C THR A 231 0.22 2.10 -47.84
#